data_AF-A0A7S0PU83-F1
#
_entry.id   AF-A0A7S0PU83-F1
#
_cell.length_a   1.000
_cell.length_b   1.000
_cell.length_c   1.000
_cell.angle_alpha   90.00
_cell.angle_beta   90.00
_cell.angle_gamma   90.00
#
_symmetry.space_group_name_H-M   'P 1'
#
loop_
_entity.id
_entity.type
_entity.pdbx_description
1 polymer ?
#
loop_
_entity_poly.entity_id
_entity_poly.type
_entity_poly.pdbx_seq_one_letter_code
_entity_poly.pdbx_strand_id
1 'polypeptide(L)'
;ASYVTRAMVMVAQAVMAPLLMTVYFVHPASMHRFVGYLEETACHTYASVIAQVERPGTQLHTGWAHVDSPEIAKAYWKLPADAKFVDTLKCMFADECHHRDVNHTFAELKTADPN
;
A
#
# COMPACT_ATOMS: atom_id res chain seq x y z
N ALA A 1 5.69 3.93 -18.10
CA ALA A 1 5.17 5.22 -17.59
C ALA A 1 5.63 6.36 -18.49
N SER A 2 4.79 7.37 -18.73
CA SER A 2 5.14 8.56 -19.50
C SER A 2 6.27 9.36 -18.82
N TYR A 3 7.02 10.16 -19.59
CA TYR A 3 8.01 11.10 -19.04
C TYR A 3 7.39 12.05 -18.02
N VAL A 4 6.13 12.46 -18.23
CA VAL A 4 5.40 13.33 -17.29
C VAL A 4 5.22 12.61 -15.94
N THR A 5 4.74 11.37 -15.94
CA THR A 5 4.59 10.57 -14.72
C THR A 5 5.92 10.40 -13.99
N ARG A 6 6.99 10.10 -14.72
CA ARG A 6 8.33 9.91 -14.14
C ARG A 6 8.84 11.21 -13.48
N ALA A 7 8.68 12.35 -14.15
CA ALA A 7 9.07 13.65 -13.59
C ALA A 7 8.26 14.01 -12.34
N MET A 8 6.94 13.77 -12.35
CA MET A 8 6.09 14.00 -11.18
C MET A 8 6.51 13.16 -9.97
N VAL A 9 6.85 11.88 -10.18
CA VAL A 9 7.34 11.01 -9.10
C VAL A 9 8.65 11.56 -8.51
N MET A 10 9.60 11.98 -9.34
CA MET A 10 10.86 12.56 -8.86
C MET A 10 10.64 13.83 -8.04
N VAL A 11 9.76 14.73 -8.49
CA VAL A 11 9.41 15.95 -7.75
C VAL A 11 8.71 15.62 -6.44
N ALA A 12 7.72 14.71 -6.47
CA ALA A 12 7.02 14.28 -5.27
C ALA A 12 7.98 13.69 -4.24
N GLN A 13 8.93 12.85 -4.64
CA GLN A 13 9.95 12.32 -3.73
C GLN A 13 10.85 13.42 -3.16
N ALA A 14 11.32 14.35 -4.00
CA ALA A 14 12.18 15.46 -3.58
C ALA A 14 11.51 16.40 -2.56
N VAL A 15 10.18 16.51 -2.58
CA VAL A 15 9.40 17.33 -1.64
C VAL A 15 8.94 16.53 -0.42
N MET A 16 8.34 15.36 -0.63
CA MET A 16 7.72 14.57 0.43
C MET A 16 8.75 13.94 1.37
N ALA A 17 9.87 13.42 0.85
CA ALA A 17 10.88 12.78 1.70
C ALA A 17 11.44 13.72 2.79
N PRO A 18 11.93 14.94 2.48
CA PRO A 18 12.42 15.85 3.51
C PRO A 18 11.31 16.37 4.42
N LEU A 19 10.08 16.54 3.91
CA LEU A 19 8.93 16.93 4.71
C LEU A 19 8.61 15.88 5.79
N LEU A 20 8.41 14.62 5.37
CA LEU A 20 8.09 13.51 6.28
C LEU A 20 9.23 13.29 7.28
N MET A 21 10.50 13.36 6.83
CA MET A 21 11.67 13.28 7.72
C MET A 21 11.66 14.39 8.78
N THR A 22 11.36 15.63 8.39
CA THR A 22 11.30 16.77 9.32
C THR A 22 10.19 16.58 10.35
N VAL A 23 9.00 16.14 9.93
CA VAL A 23 7.89 15.83 10.85
C VAL A 23 8.29 14.71 11.81
N TYR A 24 8.95 13.67 11.31
CA TYR A 24 9.42 12.56 12.15
C TYR A 24 10.41 13.04 13.22
N PHE A 25 11.36 13.92 12.88
CA PHE A 25 12.30 14.48 13.86
C PHE A 25 11.62 15.33 14.94
N VAL A 26 10.57 16.07 14.59
CA VAL A 26 9.87 16.96 15.53
C VAL A 26 8.88 16.18 16.39
N HIS A 27 8.08 15.30 15.79
CA HIS A 27 7.03 14.56 16.48
C HIS A 27 6.73 13.21 15.80
N PRO A 28 7.48 12.14 16.13
CA PRO A 28 7.34 10.82 15.50
C PRO A 28 5.92 10.24 15.58
N ALA A 29 5.23 10.44 16.71
CA ALA A 29 3.88 9.93 16.91
C ALA A 29 2.87 10.53 15.91
N SER A 30 3.00 11.81 15.54
CA SER A 30 2.19 12.40 14.48
C SER A 30 2.51 11.80 13.12
N MET A 31 3.78 11.46 12.87
CA MET A 31 4.15 10.85 11.60
C MET A 31 3.56 9.45 11.46
N HIS A 32 3.68 8.63 12.51
CA HIS A 32 3.05 7.32 12.56
C HIS A 32 1.52 7.40 12.45
N ARG A 33 0.88 8.35 13.15
CA ARG A 33 -0.58 8.54 13.02
C ARG A 33 -1.00 8.93 11.60
N PHE A 34 -0.24 9.80 10.94
CA PHE A 34 -0.49 10.17 9.55
C PHE A 34 -0.38 8.97 8.61
N VAL A 35 0.69 8.17 8.73
CA VAL A 35 0.84 6.96 7.92
C VAL A 35 -0.28 5.99 8.20
N GLY A 36 -0.68 5.79 9.46
CA GLY A 36 -1.85 4.97 9.81
C GLY A 36 -3.11 5.34 9.01
N TYR A 37 -3.46 6.63 8.95
CA TYR A 37 -4.60 7.10 8.14
C TYR A 37 -4.38 6.99 6.62
N LEU A 38 -3.14 7.12 6.15
CA LEU A 38 -2.79 6.86 4.76
C LEU A 38 -3.09 5.39 4.42
N GLU A 39 -2.69 4.46 5.29
CA GLU A 39 -2.94 3.03 5.09
C GLU A 39 -4.40 2.63 5.29
N GLU A 40 -5.17 3.32 6.15
CA GLU A 40 -6.64 3.19 6.17
C GLU A 40 -7.25 3.49 4.78
N THR A 41 -6.75 4.55 4.13
CA THR A 41 -7.19 4.94 2.79
C THR A 41 -6.73 3.93 1.73
N ALA A 42 -5.51 3.39 1.87
CA ALA A 42 -4.99 2.33 1.01
C ALA A 42 -5.83 1.05 1.14
N CYS A 43 -6.17 0.64 2.37
CA CYS A 43 -7.06 -0.49 2.65
C CYS A 43 -8.41 -0.32 1.96
N HIS A 44 -9.06 0.84 2.11
CA HIS A 44 -10.33 1.12 1.43
C HIS A 44 -10.19 1.05 -0.10
N THR A 45 -9.09 1.56 -0.65
CA THR A 45 -8.80 1.54 -2.08
C THR A 45 -8.65 0.11 -2.60
N TYR A 46 -7.79 -0.71 -1.98
CA TYR A 46 -7.58 -2.09 -2.40
C TYR A 46 -8.85 -2.93 -2.25
N ALA A 47 -9.61 -2.79 -1.16
CA ALA A 47 -10.89 -3.47 -0.99
C ALA A 47 -11.85 -3.16 -2.15
N SER A 48 -11.96 -1.89 -2.55
CA SER A 48 -12.79 -1.46 -3.69
C SER A 48 -12.28 -2.00 -5.02
N VAL A 49 -10.97 -1.95 -5.26
CA VAL A 49 -10.35 -2.47 -6.50
C VAL A 49 -10.56 -3.98 -6.62
N ILE A 50 -10.29 -4.75 -5.56
CA ILE A 50 -10.50 -6.21 -5.53
C ILE A 50 -11.96 -6.54 -5.83
N ALA A 51 -12.90 -5.87 -5.16
CA ALA A 51 -14.33 -6.08 -5.37
C ALA A 51 -14.74 -5.79 -6.83
N GLN A 52 -14.15 -4.77 -7.46
CA GLN A 52 -14.39 -4.49 -8.87
C GLN A 52 -13.78 -5.54 -9.79
N VAL A 53 -12.56 -6.01 -9.52
CA VAL A 53 -11.91 -7.08 -10.31
C VAL A 53 -12.69 -8.39 -10.22
N GLU A 54 -13.23 -8.74 -9.06
CA GLU A 54 -13.99 -9.99 -8.87
C GLU A 54 -15.41 -9.92 -9.42
N ARG A 55 -15.98 -8.72 -9.60
CA ARG A 55 -17.35 -8.52 -10.08
C ARG A 55 -17.43 -8.57 -11.61
N PRO A 56 -18.13 -9.57 -12.20
CA PRO A 56 -18.31 -9.64 -13.65
C PRO A 56 -18.95 -8.38 -14.24
N GLY A 57 -18.48 -7.98 -15.42
CA GLY A 57 -19.02 -6.83 -16.17
C GLY A 57 -18.43 -5.46 -15.79
N THR A 58 -17.56 -5.36 -14.78
CA THR A 58 -16.79 -4.13 -14.55
C THR A 58 -15.62 -4.02 -15.53
N GLN A 59 -15.09 -2.80 -15.73
CA GLN A 59 -13.90 -2.61 -16.55
C GLN A 59 -12.66 -3.30 -15.95
N LEU A 60 -12.53 -3.29 -14.62
CA LEU A 60 -11.40 -3.93 -13.94
C LEU A 60 -11.49 -5.46 -14.01
N HIS A 61 -12.69 -6.04 -13.98
CA HIS A 61 -12.86 -7.47 -14.19
C HIS A 61 -12.36 -7.87 -15.58
N THR A 62 -12.85 -7.19 -16.62
CA THR A 62 -12.44 -7.44 -18.01
C THR A 62 -10.93 -7.26 -18.21
N GLY A 63 -10.34 -6.25 -17.57
CA GLY A 63 -8.92 -5.94 -17.71
C GLY A 63 -8.01 -6.87 -16.92
N TRP A 64 -8.38 -7.24 -15.68
CA TRP A 64 -7.44 -7.75 -14.68
C TRP A 64 -7.80 -9.10 -14.06
N ALA A 65 -9.05 -9.58 -14.17
CA ALA A 65 -9.48 -10.81 -13.47
C ALA A 65 -8.71 -12.08 -13.90
N HIS A 66 -8.21 -12.10 -15.14
CA HIS A 66 -7.50 -13.24 -15.70
C HIS A 66 -6.02 -13.00 -15.95
N VAL A 67 -5.51 -11.82 -15.56
CA VAL A 67 -4.08 -11.49 -15.67
C VAL A 67 -3.31 -12.33 -14.67
N ASP A 68 -2.21 -12.95 -15.11
CA ASP A 68 -1.33 -13.70 -14.23
C ASP A 68 -0.61 -12.78 -13.25
N SER A 69 -0.39 -13.26 -12.03
CA SER A 69 0.42 -12.53 -11.06
C SER A 69 1.85 -12.35 -11.59
N PRO A 70 2.49 -11.18 -11.38
CA PRO A 70 3.89 -10.98 -11.74
C PRO A 70 4.81 -11.96 -10.99
N GLU A 71 5.86 -12.45 -11.65
CA GLU A 71 6.79 -13.43 -11.05
C GLU A 71 7.46 -12.92 -9.77
N ILE A 72 7.76 -11.62 -9.69
CA ILE A 72 8.29 -11.00 -8.46
C ILE A 72 7.30 -11.08 -7.30
N ALA A 73 6.00 -10.93 -7.57
CA ALA A 73 4.95 -11.02 -6.56
C ALA A 73 4.78 -12.47 -6.09
N LYS A 74 4.76 -13.43 -7.03
CA LYS A 74 4.71 -14.86 -6.70
C LYS A 74 5.90 -15.28 -5.82
N ALA A 75 7.10 -14.83 -6.16
CA ALA A 75 8.29 -15.11 -5.37
C ALA A 75 8.25 -14.48 -3.97
N TYR A 76 7.85 -13.20 -3.87
CA TYR A 76 7.86 -12.45 -2.61
C TYR A 76 6.79 -12.96 -1.63
N TRP A 77 5.53 -13.06 -2.07
CA TRP A 77 4.42 -13.54 -1.23
C TRP A 77 4.24 -15.06 -1.26
N LYS A 78 5.14 -15.80 -1.94
CA LYS A 78 5.11 -17.27 -2.09
C LYS A 78 3.77 -17.77 -2.65
N LEU A 79 3.25 -17.07 -3.66
CA LEU A 79 2.00 -17.44 -4.31
C LEU A 79 2.17 -18.70 -5.20
N PRO A 80 1.10 -19.47 -5.44
CA PRO A 80 1.09 -20.55 -6.41
C PRO A 80 1.49 -20.09 -7.82
N ALA A 81 2.00 -21.02 -8.64
CA ALA A 81 2.46 -20.71 -10.00
C ALA A 81 1.34 -20.18 -10.92
N ASP A 82 0.09 -20.60 -10.67
CA ASP A 82 -1.12 -20.21 -11.38
C ASP A 82 -1.87 -19.01 -10.75
N ALA A 83 -1.28 -18.38 -9.73
CA ALA A 83 -1.86 -17.22 -9.06
C ALA A 83 -2.16 -16.07 -10.05
N LYS A 84 -3.30 -15.44 -9.84
CA LYS A 84 -3.78 -14.31 -10.65
C LYS A 84 -3.44 -12.98 -10.00
N PHE A 85 -3.51 -11.91 -10.77
CA PHE A 85 -3.19 -10.57 -10.29
C PHE A 85 -4.08 -10.15 -9.11
N VAL A 86 -5.34 -10.63 -9.05
CA VAL A 86 -6.22 -10.41 -7.89
C VAL A 86 -5.66 -11.00 -6.59
N ASP A 87 -4.93 -12.12 -6.65
CA ASP A 87 -4.28 -12.71 -5.47
C ASP A 87 -3.13 -11.83 -4.98
N THR A 88 -2.40 -11.20 -5.89
CA THR A 88 -1.40 -10.18 -5.55
C THR A 88 -2.04 -8.95 -4.89
N LEU A 89 -3.17 -8.47 -5.42
CA LEU A 89 -3.90 -7.34 -4.81
C LEU A 89 -4.37 -7.68 -3.39
N LYS A 90 -4.80 -8.92 -3.13
CA LYS A 90 -5.18 -9.39 -1.79
C LYS A 90 -3.99 -9.43 -0.83
N CYS A 91 -2.81 -9.83 -1.29
CA CYS A 91 -1.58 -9.75 -0.49
C CYS A 91 -1.20 -8.31 -0.18
N MET A 92 -1.20 -7.42 -1.17
CA MET A 92 -0.93 -5.99 -0.94
C MET A 92 -1.94 -5.39 0.05
N PHE A 93 -3.23 -5.72 -0.07
CA PHE A 93 -4.25 -5.30 0.89
C PHE A 93 -3.94 -5.76 2.33
N ALA A 94 -3.48 -7.00 2.50
CA ALA A 94 -3.10 -7.53 3.80
C ALA A 94 -1.87 -6.79 4.37
N ASP A 95 -0.88 -6.48 3.53
CA ASP A 95 0.29 -5.68 3.92
C ASP A 95 -0.13 -4.29 4.40
N GLU A 96 -1.03 -3.59 3.67
CA GLU A 96 -1.49 -2.27 4.12
C GLU A 96 -2.35 -2.33 5.40
N CYS A 97 -3.13 -3.41 5.61
CA CYS A 97 -3.80 -3.64 6.89
C CYS A 97 -2.80 -3.76 8.04
N HIS A 98 -1.71 -4.51 7.82
CA HIS A 98 -0.64 -4.66 8.80
C HIS A 98 0.07 -3.33 9.06
N HIS A 99 0.42 -2.59 8.00
CA HIS A 99 1.04 -1.26 8.11
C HIS A 99 0.15 -0.28 8.86
N ARG A 100 -1.16 -0.26 8.58
CA ARG A 100 -2.15 0.53 9.33
C ARG A 100 -2.05 0.25 10.82
N ASP A 101 -2.22 -1.02 11.20
CA ASP A 101 -2.32 -1.41 12.61
C ASP A 101 -1.00 -1.12 13.35
N VAL A 102 0.15 -1.42 12.73
CA VAL A 102 1.48 -1.11 13.29
C VAL A 102 1.67 0.40 13.46
N ASN A 103 1.33 1.22 12.46
CA ASN A 103 1.53 2.66 12.55
C ASN A 103 0.58 3.32 13.57
N HIS A 104 -0.68 2.88 13.67
CA HIS A 104 -1.55 3.35 14.75
C HIS A 104 -1.03 2.95 16.12
N THR A 105 -0.49 1.74 16.26
CA THR A 105 0.14 1.28 17.50
C THR A 105 1.36 2.15 17.85
N PHE A 106 2.25 2.40 16.90
CA PHE A 106 3.45 3.23 17.11
C PHE A 106 3.12 4.69 17.43
N ALA A 107 1.98 5.19 16.98
CA ALA A 107 1.50 6.50 17.37
C ALA A 107 1.06 6.57 18.86
N GLU A 108 0.83 5.43 19.51
CA GLU A 108 0.33 5.32 20.88
C GLU A 108 1.36 4.74 21.87
N LEU A 109 2.38 4.02 21.36
CA LEU A 109 3.47 3.50 22.18
C LEU A 109 4.21 4.60 22.93
N LYS A 110 4.53 4.33 24.20
CA LYS A 110 5.42 5.16 24.99
C LYS A 110 6.87 4.74 24.71
N THR A 111 7.80 5.65 24.95
CA THR A 111 9.23 5.44 24.67
C THR A 111 9.84 4.21 25.35
N ALA A 112 9.30 3.77 26.49
CA ALA A 112 9.80 2.60 27.22
C ALA A 112 9.10 1.28 26.87
N ASP A 113 8.04 1.33 26.06
CA ASP A 113 7.30 0.14 25.68
C ASP A 113 8.10 -0.65 24.61
N PRO A 114 8.13 -1.99 24.69
CA PRO A 114 8.69 -2.80 23.61
C PRO A 114 7.80 -2.70 22.37
N ASN A 115 8.42 -2.84 21.19
CA ASN A 115 7.71 -3.17 19.95
C ASN A 115 7.35 -4.67 19.96
#